data_AF-A0A1H1LJ63-F1
#
_entry.id   AF-A0A1H1LJ63-F1
#
_cell.length_a   1.000
_cell.length_b   1.000
_cell.length_c   1.000
_cell.angle_alpha   90.00
_cell.angle_beta   90.00
_cell.angle_gamma   90.00
#
_symmetry.space_group_name_H-M   'P 1'
#
loop_
_entity.id
_entity.type
_entity.pdbx_description
1 polymer ?
#
loop_
_entity_poly.entity_id
_entity_poly.type
_entity_poly.pdbx_seq_one_letter_code
_entity_poly.pdbx_strand_id
1 'polypeptide(L)'
;MPVSFEDFRSALPHAPARDAWGLVLTDAEAQQVAADEQASRAWYDYFLATTAAAPTAPAAAAPLGGHELPVAAAPGFAAAPPPAPAAAPWTPAPAEGPERKSRVGLWVTLGIVGALLLIAAIVTVFAFTTARHWTKIDVPEKPETFHSEEYETGKYLVADDGVSPCAVDQDWTDCIGLMEAEYSGACAGVELVPAAADLCAQHRAEIDRMIAEDADGMYVASLGDFGHLTRTPETATRQVSNDDAEPAVTHEAVCYLGFLGECE
;
A
#
# COMPACT_ATOMS: atom_id res chain seq x y z
N MET A 1 -16.29 16.56 15.04
CA MET A 1 -15.62 15.35 15.58
C MET A 1 -15.63 14.32 14.47
N PRO A 2 -14.58 13.51 14.27
CA PRO A 2 -14.64 12.41 13.31
C PRO A 2 -15.76 11.44 13.74
N VAL A 3 -16.56 10.98 12.77
CA VAL A 3 -17.54 9.91 12.98
C VAL A 3 -16.75 8.61 13.13
N SER A 4 -17.07 7.76 14.11
CA SER A 4 -16.42 6.44 14.24
C SER A 4 -16.97 5.44 13.21
N PHE A 5 -16.28 4.33 12.99
CA PHE A 5 -16.74 3.28 12.08
C PHE A 5 -18.08 2.68 12.53
N GLU A 6 -18.24 2.41 13.83
CA GLU A 6 -19.47 1.91 14.42
C GLU A 6 -20.62 2.93 14.34
N ASP A 7 -20.35 4.23 14.56
CA ASP A 7 -21.35 5.29 14.38
C ASP A 7 -21.77 5.42 12.91
N PHE A 8 -20.83 5.32 11.98
CA PHE A 8 -21.09 5.33 10.54
C PHE A 8 -21.98 4.15 10.13
N ARG A 9 -21.58 2.92 10.49
CA ARG A 9 -22.29 1.68 10.15
C ARG A 9 -23.70 1.63 10.73
N SER A 10 -23.88 2.09 11.98
CA SER A 10 -25.21 2.12 12.63
C SER A 10 -26.12 3.23 12.09
N ALA A 11 -25.56 4.30 11.52
CA ALA A 11 -26.31 5.38 10.91
C ALA A 11 -26.69 5.12 9.44
N LEU A 12 -25.96 4.28 8.69
CA LEU A 12 -26.24 3.96 7.28
C LEU A 12 -27.73 3.65 6.96
N PRO A 13 -28.49 2.88 7.77
CA PRO A 13 -29.91 2.63 7.51
C PRO A 13 -30.81 3.89 7.55
N HIS A 14 -30.34 5.01 8.09
CA HIS A 14 -31.10 6.24 8.29
C HIS A 14 -30.83 7.23 7.15
N ALA A 15 -31.81 7.44 6.26
CA ALA A 15 -31.69 8.35 5.12
C ALA A 15 -31.15 9.76 5.47
N PRO A 16 -31.60 10.44 6.55
CA PRO A 16 -31.08 11.78 6.89
C PRO A 16 -29.57 11.81 7.23
N ALA A 17 -28.99 10.70 7.69
CA ALA A 17 -27.56 10.60 7.94
C ALA A 17 -26.77 10.44 6.62
N ARG A 18 -27.28 9.61 5.69
CA ARG A 18 -26.70 9.45 4.35
C ARG A 18 -26.71 10.75 3.56
N ASP A 19 -27.83 11.48 3.59
CA ASP A 19 -27.98 12.78 2.95
C ASP A 19 -26.97 13.81 3.51
N ALA A 20 -26.81 13.86 4.84
CA ALA A 20 -25.84 14.73 5.50
C ALA A 20 -24.37 14.40 5.19
N TRP A 21 -24.11 13.19 4.69
CA TRP A 21 -22.78 12.71 4.28
C TRP A 21 -22.59 12.67 2.76
N GLY A 22 -23.61 13.06 1.97
CA GLY A 22 -23.56 13.05 0.51
C GLY A 22 -23.49 11.64 -0.10
N LEU A 23 -23.90 10.60 0.64
CA LEU A 23 -23.85 9.21 0.19
C LEU A 23 -25.06 8.89 -0.69
N VAL A 24 -24.82 8.67 -1.99
CA VAL A 24 -25.86 8.29 -2.96
C VAL A 24 -26.14 6.79 -2.85
N LEU A 25 -26.90 6.40 -1.83
CA LEU A 25 -27.32 5.03 -1.55
C LEU A 25 -28.84 4.98 -1.30
N THR A 26 -29.54 4.09 -2.00
CA THR A 26 -30.94 3.75 -1.73
C THR A 26 -31.09 3.04 -0.38
N ASP A 27 -32.30 2.99 0.17
CA ASP A 27 -32.55 2.31 1.45
C ASP A 27 -32.19 0.81 1.42
N ALA A 28 -32.40 0.14 0.28
CA ALA A 28 -32.06 -1.28 0.11
C ALA A 28 -30.54 -1.49 0.09
N GLU A 29 -29.81 -0.70 -0.68
CA GLU A 29 -28.34 -0.76 -0.73
C GLU A 29 -27.73 -0.39 0.62
N ALA A 30 -28.26 0.63 1.31
CA ALA A 30 -27.78 1.02 2.63
C ALA A 30 -27.97 -0.06 3.70
N GLN A 31 -29.07 -0.84 3.62
CA GLN A 31 -29.28 -2.01 4.49
C GLN A 31 -28.32 -3.14 4.15
N GLN A 32 -28.07 -3.42 2.86
CA GLN A 32 -27.12 -4.43 2.42
C GLN A 32 -25.69 -4.08 2.83
N VAL A 33 -25.26 -2.83 2.63
CA VAL A 33 -23.95 -2.32 3.06
C VAL A 33 -23.80 -2.35 4.58
N ALA A 34 -24.84 -2.05 5.36
CA ALA A 34 -24.77 -2.13 6.84
C ALA A 34 -24.70 -3.59 7.35
N ALA A 35 -25.34 -4.53 6.65
CA ALA A 35 -25.29 -5.95 6.97
C ALA A 35 -23.90 -6.56 6.72
N ASP A 36 -23.23 -6.18 5.63
CA ASP A 36 -21.89 -6.62 5.28
C ASP A 36 -20.80 -5.72 5.91
N GLU A 37 -19.94 -6.30 6.74
CA GLU A 37 -18.87 -5.54 7.40
C GLU A 37 -17.78 -5.06 6.43
N GLN A 38 -17.43 -5.85 5.42
CA GLN A 38 -16.41 -5.50 4.44
C GLN A 38 -16.90 -4.38 3.53
N ALA A 39 -18.18 -4.44 3.10
CA ALA A 39 -18.82 -3.35 2.38
C ALA A 39 -18.89 -2.07 3.24
N SER A 40 -19.30 -2.18 4.51
CA SER A 40 -19.31 -1.05 5.46
C SER A 40 -17.93 -0.38 5.56
N ARG A 41 -16.83 -1.15 5.63
CA ARG A 41 -15.46 -0.63 5.72
C ARG A 41 -15.06 0.14 4.45
N ALA A 42 -15.29 -0.43 3.27
CA ALA A 42 -14.99 0.24 2.00
C ALA A 42 -15.76 1.58 1.83
N TRP A 43 -17.03 1.62 2.24
CA TRP A 43 -17.82 2.86 2.23
C TRP A 43 -17.37 3.89 3.26
N TYR A 44 -16.90 3.45 4.43
CA TYR A 44 -16.33 4.33 5.45
C TYR A 44 -14.99 4.96 4.99
N ASP A 45 -14.11 4.18 4.36
CA ASP A 45 -12.85 4.69 3.81
C ASP A 45 -13.10 5.69 2.67
N TYR A 46 -14.09 5.43 1.80
CA TYR A 46 -14.55 6.38 0.78
C TYR A 46 -15.10 7.68 1.40
N PHE A 47 -15.90 7.58 2.47
CA PHE A 47 -16.40 8.73 3.22
C PHE A 47 -15.26 9.56 3.86
N LEU A 48 -14.25 8.90 4.44
CA LEU A 48 -13.07 9.60 4.98
C LEU A 48 -12.26 10.29 3.88
N ALA A 49 -12.06 9.64 2.73
CA ALA A 49 -11.34 10.22 1.59
C ALA A 49 -12.06 11.44 1.00
N THR A 50 -13.39 11.35 0.84
CA THR A 50 -14.22 12.45 0.30
C THR A 50 -14.40 13.61 1.28
N THR A 51 -14.52 13.35 2.58
CA THR A 51 -14.58 14.42 3.60
C THR A 51 -13.23 15.08 3.87
N ALA A 52 -12.11 14.37 3.67
CA ALA A 52 -10.78 14.97 3.67
C ALA A 52 -10.53 15.85 2.42
N ALA A 53 -11.13 15.50 1.28
CA ALA A 53 -10.99 16.20 0.00
C ALA A 53 -11.97 17.38 -0.18
N ALA A 54 -12.14 18.23 0.85
CA ALA A 54 -12.87 19.49 0.70
C ALA A 54 -12.08 20.47 -0.21
N PRO A 55 -12.67 21.01 -1.29
CA PRO A 55 -11.92 21.82 -2.25
C PRO A 55 -11.57 23.20 -1.67
N THR A 56 -10.29 23.44 -1.40
CA THR A 56 -9.77 24.79 -1.16
C THR A 56 -9.92 25.63 -2.43
N ALA A 57 -10.73 26.69 -2.35
CA ALA A 57 -10.89 27.65 -3.43
C ALA A 57 -9.54 28.30 -3.82
N PRO A 58 -9.34 28.69 -5.10
CA PRO A 58 -8.08 29.26 -5.56
C PRO A 58 -7.84 30.64 -4.96
N ALA A 59 -6.86 30.74 -4.06
CA ALA A 59 -6.40 32.00 -3.51
C ALA A 59 -5.60 32.79 -4.57
N ALA A 60 -5.93 34.08 -4.72
CA ALA A 60 -5.29 34.98 -5.67
C ALA A 60 -3.86 35.40 -5.24
N ALA A 61 -3.14 36.02 -6.18
CA ALA A 61 -1.69 36.20 -6.12
C ALA A 61 -1.18 37.42 -5.30
N ALA A 62 0.12 37.33 -4.96
CA ALA A 62 1.08 38.40 -4.63
C ALA A 62 1.03 39.06 -3.22
N PRO A 63 2.12 39.69 -2.74
CA PRO A 63 3.46 39.85 -3.35
C PRO A 63 4.65 39.33 -2.48
N LEU A 64 5.84 39.30 -3.09
CA LEU A 64 7.13 39.14 -2.40
C LEU A 64 7.40 40.31 -1.44
N GLY A 65 7.60 40.01 -0.15
CA GLY A 65 8.12 40.95 0.85
C GLY A 65 9.59 40.68 1.14
N GLY A 66 10.44 41.69 0.99
CA GLY A 66 11.89 41.57 1.24
C GLY A 66 12.25 41.80 2.71
N HIS A 67 13.40 41.27 3.13
CA HIS A 67 14.10 41.69 4.33
C HIS A 67 15.52 42.14 4.00
N GLU A 68 15.82 43.39 4.35
CA GLU A 68 17.08 44.07 4.07
C GLU A 68 18.19 43.65 5.04
N LEU A 69 19.43 43.69 4.54
CA LEU A 69 20.64 43.70 5.37
C LEU A 69 20.90 45.12 5.91
N PRO A 70 21.24 45.30 7.20
CA PRO A 70 21.96 46.48 7.66
C PRO A 70 23.45 46.20 7.84
N VAL A 71 24.26 47.14 7.33
CA VAL A 71 25.74 47.17 7.41
C VAL A 71 26.23 47.54 8.81
N ALA A 72 27.46 47.13 9.13
CA ALA A 72 28.13 47.43 10.39
C ALA A 72 28.41 48.93 10.64
N ALA A 73 28.40 49.34 11.91
CA ALA A 73 28.94 50.62 12.36
C ALA A 73 29.57 50.50 13.77
N ALA A 74 30.78 51.05 13.94
CA ALA A 74 31.40 51.32 15.24
C ALA A 74 31.16 52.80 15.63
N PRO A 75 31.18 53.17 16.92
CA PRO A 75 32.38 53.79 17.54
C PRO A 75 32.55 53.44 19.05
N GLY A 76 33.55 53.88 19.83
CA GLY A 76 34.82 54.60 19.58
C GLY A 76 35.33 55.38 20.81
N PHE A 77 36.65 55.42 21.04
CA PHE A 77 37.47 56.41 21.81
C PHE A 77 37.15 56.71 23.32
N ALA A 78 38.06 57.13 24.22
CA ALA A 78 39.54 57.19 24.28
C ALA A 78 40.01 57.60 25.71
N ALA A 79 41.29 57.32 26.09
CA ALA A 79 42.12 58.17 26.97
C ALA A 79 43.58 57.66 27.14
N ALA A 80 44.56 58.57 27.14
CA ALA A 80 46.01 58.43 27.46
C ALA A 80 46.62 59.86 27.59
N PRO A 81 47.94 60.10 27.81
CA PRO A 81 49.07 59.29 28.31
C PRO A 81 49.47 59.82 29.73
N PRO A 82 50.63 60.44 30.08
CA PRO A 82 52.09 60.31 29.76
C PRO A 82 52.98 60.21 31.06
N PRO A 83 54.32 60.48 31.08
CA PRO A 83 55.39 60.34 30.08
C PRO A 83 56.58 59.42 30.54
N ALA A 84 57.59 59.23 29.68
CA ALA A 84 58.88 58.59 29.99
C ALA A 84 59.98 59.60 30.43
N PRO A 85 61.16 59.11 30.87
CA PRO A 85 62.41 59.57 30.26
C PRO A 85 63.41 58.44 29.93
N ALA A 86 64.61 58.80 29.44
CA ALA A 86 65.43 57.96 28.55
C ALA A 86 66.77 57.42 29.10
N ALA A 87 67.22 56.31 28.48
CA ALA A 87 68.58 55.94 28.06
C ALA A 87 69.76 55.63 29.04
N ALA A 88 70.29 54.40 28.85
CA ALA A 88 71.74 54.04 28.73
C ALA A 88 72.66 54.01 30.00
N PRO A 89 73.85 53.35 29.97
CA PRO A 89 74.18 51.99 29.45
C PRO A 89 75.28 51.22 30.29
N TRP A 90 75.77 50.04 29.81
CA TRP A 90 76.91 49.21 30.33
C TRP A 90 76.66 48.52 31.71
N THR A 91 77.23 47.36 32.12
CA THR A 91 78.36 46.46 31.73
C THR A 91 78.04 44.96 32.03
N PRO A 92 78.86 43.98 31.56
CA PRO A 92 78.70 42.54 31.86
C PRO A 92 79.69 41.96 32.92
N ALA A 93 79.49 40.67 33.26
CA ALA A 93 80.37 39.74 34.01
C ALA A 93 80.35 39.82 35.57
N PRO A 94 80.72 38.75 36.33
CA PRO A 94 81.32 37.47 35.93
C PRO A 94 80.46 36.22 36.24
N ALA A 95 81.07 35.04 36.13
CA ALA A 95 80.41 33.73 35.98
C ALA A 95 80.55 32.78 37.19
N GLU A 96 79.91 31.61 37.04
CA GLU A 96 80.15 30.31 37.69
C GLU A 96 79.69 30.07 39.15
N GLY A 97 78.67 29.21 39.24
CA GLY A 97 78.54 28.16 40.26
C GLY A 97 77.96 26.90 39.57
N PRO A 98 78.56 25.71 39.71
CA PRO A 98 78.16 24.52 38.95
C PRO A 98 77.03 23.70 39.62
N GLU A 99 76.48 22.76 38.83
CA GLU A 99 75.54 21.68 39.22
C GLU A 99 74.15 22.10 39.74
N ARG A 100 73.06 21.82 39.03
CA ARG A 100 72.69 20.48 38.53
C ARG A 100 72.06 20.56 37.14
N LYS A 101 72.37 19.59 36.26
CA LYS A 101 71.65 19.36 35.00
C LYS A 101 70.24 18.87 35.33
N SER A 102 69.32 19.79 35.57
CA SER A 102 68.00 19.47 36.08
C SER A 102 67.27 18.62 35.04
N ARG A 103 66.81 17.43 35.43
CA ARG A 103 65.99 16.58 34.57
C ARG A 103 64.57 17.15 34.37
N VAL A 104 64.31 18.38 34.83
CA VAL A 104 63.01 19.06 34.80
C VAL A 104 62.49 19.14 33.37
N GLY A 105 63.33 19.47 32.38
CA GLY A 105 62.92 19.45 30.97
C GLY A 105 62.42 18.08 30.50
N LEU A 106 63.08 16.99 30.91
CA LEU A 106 62.69 15.61 30.60
C LEU A 106 61.39 15.22 31.33
N TRP A 107 61.24 15.60 32.60
CA TRP A 107 60.01 15.32 33.36
C TRP A 107 58.81 16.12 32.84
N VAL A 108 59.03 17.36 32.38
CA VAL A 108 58.00 18.18 31.73
C VAL A 108 57.60 17.57 30.40
N THR A 109 58.53 17.15 29.54
CA THR A 109 58.17 16.47 28.28
C THR A 109 57.47 15.13 28.53
N LEU A 110 57.92 14.34 29.51
CA LEU A 110 57.26 13.08 29.88
C LEU A 110 55.84 13.31 30.42
N GLY A 111 55.64 14.36 31.22
CA GLY A 111 54.32 14.77 31.72
C GLY A 111 53.38 15.24 30.60
N ILE A 112 53.89 16.01 29.63
CA ILE A 112 53.13 16.44 28.45
C ILE A 112 52.74 15.23 27.58
N VAL A 113 53.68 14.33 27.29
CA VAL A 113 53.40 13.10 26.51
C VAL A 113 52.41 12.19 27.25
N GLY A 114 52.56 12.02 28.56
CA GLY A 114 51.62 11.26 29.38
C GLY A 114 50.21 11.87 29.39
N ALA A 115 50.09 13.20 29.49
CA ALA A 115 48.81 13.90 29.41
C ALA A 115 48.17 13.76 28.01
N LEU A 116 48.95 13.86 26.92
CA LEU A 116 48.45 13.66 25.56
C LEU A 116 47.94 12.24 25.34
N LEU A 117 48.65 11.21 25.83
CA LEU A 117 48.20 9.82 25.77
C LEU A 117 46.94 9.58 26.61
N LEU A 118 46.84 10.19 27.80
CA LEU A 118 45.64 10.13 28.64
C LEU A 118 44.43 10.78 27.96
N ILE A 119 44.61 11.97 27.40
CA ILE A 119 43.55 12.70 26.66
C ILE A 119 43.11 11.87 25.45
N ALA A 120 44.05 11.32 24.67
CA ALA A 120 43.72 10.44 23.54
C ALA A 120 42.90 9.23 23.99
N ALA A 121 43.31 8.53 25.05
CA ALA A 121 42.57 7.39 25.60
C ALA A 121 41.16 7.77 26.08
N ILE A 122 41.00 8.90 26.78
CA ILE A 122 39.70 9.40 27.24
C ILE A 122 38.80 9.71 26.03
N VAL A 123 39.31 10.38 25.00
CA VAL A 123 38.55 10.71 23.79
C VAL A 123 38.15 9.44 23.04
N THR A 124 39.02 8.43 22.94
CA THR A 124 38.67 7.14 22.34
C THR A 124 37.55 6.45 23.11
N VAL A 125 37.67 6.33 24.44
CA VAL A 125 36.63 5.69 25.26
C VAL A 125 35.30 6.43 25.15
N PHE A 126 35.32 7.77 25.22
CA PHE A 126 34.11 8.58 25.05
C PHE A 126 33.47 8.39 23.67
N ALA A 127 34.27 8.41 22.59
CA ALA A 127 33.78 8.20 21.23
C ALA A 127 33.04 6.87 21.07
N PHE A 128 33.59 5.77 21.60
CA PHE A 128 32.95 4.45 21.55
C PHE A 128 31.74 4.33 22.48
N THR A 129 31.77 4.91 23.69
CA THR A 129 30.64 4.78 24.64
C THR A 129 29.46 5.71 24.33
N THR A 130 29.66 6.79 23.58
CA THR A 130 28.59 7.67 23.11
C THR A 130 28.29 7.53 21.62
N ALA A 131 28.78 6.45 20.98
CA ALA A 131 28.45 6.16 19.59
C ALA A 131 26.94 5.91 19.44
N ARG A 132 26.34 6.45 18.38
CA ARG A 132 24.95 6.13 18.02
C ARG A 132 24.96 5.02 16.99
N HIS A 133 24.23 3.95 17.28
CA HIS A 133 24.06 2.79 16.41
C HIS A 133 22.60 2.72 15.96
N TRP A 134 22.36 2.45 14.68
CA TRP A 134 21.02 2.12 14.16
C TRP A 134 21.11 1.19 12.95
N THR A 135 20.00 0.54 12.65
CA THR A 135 19.85 -0.23 11.42
C THR A 135 19.40 0.71 10.30
N LYS A 136 20.27 0.92 9.31
CA LYS A 136 19.97 1.72 8.13
C LYS A 136 19.46 0.81 7.02
N ILE A 137 18.40 1.24 6.35
CA ILE A 137 17.77 0.51 5.24
C ILE A 137 18.40 1.03 3.95
N ASP A 138 19.18 0.20 3.26
CA ASP A 138 19.83 0.53 1.98
C ASP A 138 18.88 0.31 0.81
N VAL A 139 18.17 -0.81 0.86
CA VAL A 139 17.11 -1.19 -0.09
C VAL A 139 15.87 -1.51 0.73
N PRO A 140 14.75 -0.81 0.53
CA PRO A 140 13.51 -1.11 1.25
C PRO A 140 13.00 -2.50 0.89
N GLU A 141 12.19 -3.07 1.77
CA GLU A 141 11.48 -4.33 1.50
C GLU A 141 10.63 -4.16 0.23
N LYS A 142 10.77 -5.10 -0.70
CA LYS A 142 9.97 -5.18 -1.90
C LYS A 142 8.80 -6.14 -1.61
N PRO A 143 7.56 -5.64 -1.46
CA PRO A 143 6.41 -6.49 -1.20
C PRO A 143 6.14 -7.40 -2.40
N GLU A 144 5.61 -8.58 -2.10
CA GLU A 144 5.15 -9.56 -3.08
C GLU A 144 4.12 -8.94 -4.04
N THR A 145 4.31 -9.15 -5.34
CA THR A 145 3.33 -8.75 -6.35
C THR A 145 2.54 -9.95 -6.86
N PHE A 146 1.28 -9.71 -7.23
CA PHE A 146 0.34 -10.74 -7.65
C PHE A 146 -0.25 -10.40 -9.02
N HIS A 147 -0.53 -11.43 -9.80
CA HIS A 147 -1.31 -11.32 -11.04
C HIS A 147 -2.54 -12.23 -10.98
N SER A 148 -3.57 -11.91 -11.77
CA SER A 148 -4.77 -12.72 -11.88
C SER A 148 -4.61 -13.72 -13.03
N GLU A 149 -4.81 -15.00 -12.75
CA GLU A 149 -4.97 -16.05 -13.76
C GLU A 149 -6.44 -16.50 -13.82
N GLU A 150 -6.94 -16.73 -15.04
CA GLU A 150 -8.19 -17.45 -15.27
C GLU A 150 -7.93 -18.95 -15.35
N TYR A 151 -8.81 -19.77 -14.77
CA TYR A 151 -8.74 -21.23 -14.85
C TYR A 151 -10.15 -21.83 -14.98
N GLU A 152 -10.26 -22.96 -15.68
CA GLU A 152 -11.52 -23.72 -15.75
C GLU A 152 -11.80 -24.39 -14.40
N THR A 153 -13.03 -24.27 -13.88
CA THR A 153 -13.42 -24.84 -12.58
C THR A 153 -13.66 -26.35 -12.64
N GLY A 154 -13.71 -26.93 -13.85
CA GLY A 154 -14.18 -28.29 -14.12
C GLY A 154 -15.70 -28.40 -14.29
N LYS A 155 -16.44 -27.30 -14.06
CA LYS A 155 -17.90 -27.24 -14.28
C LYS A 155 -18.23 -26.57 -15.59
N TYR A 156 -19.49 -26.72 -15.99
CA TYR A 156 -20.02 -26.14 -17.21
C TYR A 156 -21.27 -25.30 -16.96
N LEU A 157 -21.32 -24.20 -17.71
CA LEU A 157 -22.49 -23.37 -17.94
C LEU A 157 -23.25 -23.93 -19.15
N VAL A 158 -24.59 -23.86 -19.10
CA VAL A 158 -25.46 -24.17 -20.23
C VAL A 158 -26.41 -23.00 -20.41
N ALA A 159 -26.57 -22.56 -21.66
CA ALA A 159 -27.52 -21.54 -22.07
C ALA A 159 -28.49 -22.13 -23.09
N ASP A 160 -29.76 -21.74 -22.97
CA ASP A 160 -30.82 -21.97 -23.96
C ASP A 160 -31.02 -20.66 -24.74
N ASP A 161 -31.09 -20.72 -26.08
CA ASP A 161 -31.26 -19.54 -26.93
C ASP A 161 -32.74 -19.17 -27.20
N GLY A 162 -33.69 -20.00 -26.74
CA GLY A 162 -35.12 -19.83 -26.96
C GLY A 162 -35.58 -20.06 -28.41
N VAL A 163 -34.70 -20.56 -29.28
CA VAL A 163 -35.01 -20.88 -30.68
C VAL A 163 -35.22 -22.38 -30.79
N SER A 164 -36.50 -22.80 -30.84
CA SER A 164 -36.84 -24.22 -30.85
C SER A 164 -36.09 -24.99 -31.95
N PRO A 165 -35.45 -26.14 -31.63
CA PRO A 165 -34.78 -26.97 -32.63
C PRO A 165 -35.78 -27.66 -33.57
N CYS A 166 -37.08 -27.64 -33.24
CA CYS A 166 -38.15 -28.22 -34.04
C CYS A 166 -38.78 -27.21 -35.02
N ALA A 167 -39.47 -27.72 -36.04
CA ALA A 167 -40.26 -26.98 -36.99
C ALA A 167 -41.76 -27.31 -36.86
N VAL A 168 -42.64 -26.35 -37.20
CA VAL A 168 -44.08 -26.59 -37.31
C VAL A 168 -44.35 -27.61 -38.44
N ASP A 169 -45.35 -28.46 -38.26
CA ASP A 169 -45.70 -29.59 -39.13
C ASP A 169 -44.62 -30.68 -39.25
N GLN A 170 -43.55 -30.66 -38.43
CA GLN A 170 -42.65 -31.82 -38.34
C GLN A 170 -43.27 -32.95 -37.51
N ASP A 171 -42.80 -34.17 -37.76
CA ASP A 171 -43.17 -35.36 -36.97
C ASP A 171 -42.77 -35.20 -35.50
N TRP A 172 -43.68 -35.58 -34.59
CA TRP A 172 -43.48 -35.38 -33.14
C TRP A 172 -42.31 -36.23 -32.60
N THR A 173 -42.15 -37.46 -33.06
CA THR A 173 -41.05 -38.34 -32.68
C THR A 173 -39.70 -37.80 -33.18
N ASP A 174 -39.65 -37.23 -34.39
CA ASP A 174 -38.46 -36.52 -34.88
C ASP A 174 -38.13 -35.30 -33.99
N CYS A 175 -39.13 -34.59 -33.47
CA CYS A 175 -38.92 -33.42 -32.59
C CYS A 175 -38.35 -33.82 -31.22
N ILE A 176 -38.87 -34.92 -30.64
CA ILE A 176 -38.29 -35.54 -29.44
C ILE A 176 -36.82 -35.88 -29.67
N GLY A 177 -36.49 -36.49 -30.82
CA GLY A 177 -35.11 -36.86 -31.16
C GLY A 177 -34.15 -35.66 -31.24
N LEU A 178 -34.60 -34.51 -31.75
CA LEU A 178 -33.82 -33.27 -31.77
C LEU A 178 -33.60 -32.71 -30.36
N MET A 179 -34.65 -32.66 -29.54
CA MET A 179 -34.53 -32.22 -28.15
C MET A 179 -33.61 -33.12 -27.31
N GLU A 180 -33.64 -34.45 -27.53
CA GLU A 180 -32.69 -35.38 -26.90
C GLU A 180 -31.25 -35.17 -27.39
N ALA A 181 -31.05 -34.77 -28.65
CA ALA A 181 -29.72 -34.41 -29.17
C ALA A 181 -29.16 -33.15 -28.47
N GLU A 182 -29.97 -32.10 -28.33
CA GLU A 182 -29.59 -30.87 -27.60
C GLU A 182 -29.23 -31.18 -26.14
N TYR A 183 -30.11 -31.89 -25.42
CA TYR A 183 -29.87 -32.30 -24.03
C TYR A 183 -28.62 -33.18 -23.88
N SER A 184 -28.40 -34.15 -24.78
CA SER A 184 -27.22 -35.03 -24.71
C SER A 184 -25.92 -34.30 -25.05
N GLY A 185 -25.97 -33.32 -25.97
CA GLY A 185 -24.82 -32.49 -26.34
C GLY A 185 -24.38 -31.55 -25.22
N ALA A 186 -25.33 -30.87 -24.57
CA ALA A 186 -25.05 -29.83 -23.59
C ALA A 186 -25.05 -30.32 -22.13
N CYS A 187 -26.05 -31.11 -21.72
CA CYS A 187 -26.31 -31.42 -20.31
C CYS A 187 -25.73 -32.76 -19.83
N ALA A 188 -25.68 -33.77 -20.70
CA ALA A 188 -25.33 -35.13 -20.28
C ALA A 188 -23.82 -35.31 -20.00
N GLY A 189 -23.50 -36.06 -18.93
CA GLY A 189 -22.14 -36.57 -18.67
C GLY A 189 -21.12 -35.54 -18.18
N VAL A 190 -21.55 -34.35 -17.76
CA VAL A 190 -20.70 -33.26 -17.27
C VAL A 190 -21.11 -32.77 -15.88
N GLU A 191 -20.19 -32.15 -15.15
CA GLU A 191 -20.54 -31.42 -13.92
C GLU A 191 -21.05 -30.01 -14.29
N LEU A 192 -22.26 -29.67 -13.83
CA LEU A 192 -22.94 -28.41 -14.16
C LEU A 192 -22.89 -27.44 -12.99
N VAL A 193 -22.87 -26.14 -13.28
CA VAL A 193 -23.17 -25.12 -12.26
C VAL A 193 -24.66 -25.19 -11.88
N PRO A 194 -25.08 -24.74 -10.67
CA PRO A 194 -26.46 -24.93 -10.21
C PRO A 194 -27.53 -24.42 -11.20
N ALA A 195 -27.38 -23.21 -11.74
CA ALA A 195 -28.32 -22.64 -12.70
C ALA A 195 -28.41 -23.44 -14.02
N ALA A 196 -27.28 -24.02 -14.48
CA ALA A 196 -27.26 -24.87 -15.65
C ALA A 196 -27.90 -26.23 -15.37
N ALA A 197 -27.72 -26.78 -14.15
CA ALA A 197 -28.40 -28.00 -13.72
C ALA A 197 -29.93 -27.81 -13.66
N ASP A 198 -30.40 -26.68 -13.13
CA ASP A 198 -31.84 -26.35 -13.10
C ASP A 198 -32.44 -26.19 -14.51
N LEU A 199 -31.70 -25.56 -15.44
CA LEU A 199 -32.11 -25.43 -16.84
C LEU A 199 -32.16 -26.80 -17.55
N CYS A 200 -31.11 -27.60 -17.40
CA CYS A 200 -31.06 -28.96 -17.95
C CYS A 200 -32.15 -29.88 -17.37
N ALA A 201 -32.49 -29.73 -16.09
CA ALA A 201 -33.58 -30.48 -15.46
C ALA A 201 -34.96 -30.10 -16.04
N GLN A 202 -35.21 -28.81 -16.30
CA GLN A 202 -36.43 -28.33 -16.96
C GLN A 202 -36.52 -28.87 -18.40
N HIS A 203 -35.43 -28.77 -19.17
CA HIS A 203 -35.39 -29.26 -20.55
C HIS A 203 -35.59 -30.79 -20.62
N ARG A 204 -35.03 -31.58 -19.67
CA ARG A 204 -35.31 -33.02 -19.58
C ARG A 204 -36.77 -33.33 -19.23
N ALA A 205 -37.35 -32.59 -18.28
CA ALA A 205 -38.74 -32.77 -17.90
C ALA A 205 -39.71 -32.45 -19.05
N GLU A 206 -39.37 -31.50 -19.92
CA GLU A 206 -40.12 -31.24 -21.15
C GLU A 206 -40.02 -32.40 -22.14
N ILE A 207 -38.82 -32.96 -22.38
CA ILE A 207 -38.68 -34.14 -23.24
C ILE A 207 -39.49 -35.32 -22.68
N ASP A 208 -39.45 -35.55 -21.36
CA ASP A 208 -40.23 -36.61 -20.71
C ASP A 208 -41.75 -36.39 -20.89
N ARG A 209 -42.21 -35.12 -20.87
CA ARG A 209 -43.59 -34.75 -21.21
C ARG A 209 -43.92 -35.05 -22.67
N MET A 210 -43.04 -34.66 -23.60
CA MET A 210 -43.23 -34.90 -25.04
C MET A 210 -43.31 -36.40 -25.36
N ILE A 211 -42.45 -37.22 -24.74
CA ILE A 211 -42.48 -38.69 -24.86
C ILE A 211 -43.78 -39.27 -24.29
N ALA A 212 -44.27 -38.75 -23.16
CA ALA A 212 -45.51 -39.21 -22.55
C ALA A 212 -46.78 -38.86 -23.35
N GLU A 213 -46.70 -37.84 -24.22
CA GLU A 213 -47.76 -37.39 -25.12
C GLU A 213 -47.64 -37.97 -26.55
N ASP A 214 -46.56 -38.70 -26.85
CA ASP A 214 -46.28 -39.22 -28.20
C ASP A 214 -47.30 -40.29 -28.66
N ALA A 215 -47.70 -40.20 -29.93
CA ALA A 215 -48.67 -41.10 -30.55
C ALA A 215 -48.56 -41.08 -32.09
N ASP A 216 -48.84 -42.22 -32.72
CA ASP A 216 -48.80 -42.39 -34.19
C ASP A 216 -49.54 -41.27 -34.94
N GLY A 217 -48.82 -40.52 -35.78
CA GLY A 217 -49.36 -39.46 -36.63
C GLY A 217 -49.52 -38.10 -35.94
N MET A 218 -48.86 -37.88 -34.80
CA MET A 218 -48.74 -36.56 -34.17
C MET A 218 -47.70 -35.68 -34.87
N TYR A 219 -47.99 -34.38 -34.95
CA TYR A 219 -47.12 -33.37 -35.56
C TYR A 219 -47.01 -32.14 -34.65
N VAL A 220 -45.89 -31.42 -34.74
CA VAL A 220 -45.63 -30.19 -33.97
C VAL A 220 -46.58 -29.08 -34.41
N ALA A 221 -47.58 -28.78 -33.57
CA ALA A 221 -48.59 -27.76 -33.83
C ALA A 221 -48.11 -26.31 -33.55
N SER A 222 -47.13 -26.15 -32.66
CA SER A 222 -46.52 -24.86 -32.28
C SER A 222 -45.13 -25.08 -31.71
N LEU A 223 -44.23 -24.12 -31.92
CA LEU A 223 -42.92 -24.10 -31.28
C LEU A 223 -43.08 -23.65 -29.82
N GLY A 224 -42.47 -24.39 -28.89
CA GLY A 224 -42.40 -24.03 -27.47
C GLY A 224 -41.26 -23.07 -27.16
N ASP A 225 -41.07 -22.79 -25.87
CA ASP A 225 -40.06 -21.83 -25.38
C ASP A 225 -38.64 -22.43 -25.22
N PHE A 226 -38.48 -23.75 -25.35
CA PHE A 226 -37.18 -24.43 -25.25
C PHE A 226 -36.45 -24.43 -26.59
N GLY A 227 -35.20 -24.00 -26.58
CA GLY A 227 -34.36 -23.81 -27.76
C GLY A 227 -33.11 -24.67 -27.83
N HIS A 228 -32.13 -24.21 -28.60
CA HIS A 228 -30.84 -24.89 -28.74
C HIS A 228 -29.98 -24.69 -27.49
N LEU A 229 -29.28 -25.74 -27.05
CA LEU A 229 -28.49 -25.73 -25.83
C LEU A 229 -27.00 -25.57 -26.13
N THR A 230 -26.43 -24.44 -25.72
CA THR A 230 -24.99 -24.18 -25.81
C THR A 230 -24.31 -24.41 -24.47
N ARG A 231 -23.26 -25.27 -24.46
CA ARG A 231 -22.40 -25.49 -23.29
C ARG A 231 -21.09 -24.70 -23.40
N THR A 232 -20.69 -24.04 -22.31
CA THR A 232 -19.36 -23.43 -22.15
C THR A 232 -18.73 -23.84 -20.81
N PRO A 233 -17.39 -23.96 -20.70
CA PRO A 233 -16.74 -24.21 -19.42
C PRO A 233 -16.92 -22.99 -18.50
N GLU A 234 -17.15 -23.23 -17.21
CA GLU A 234 -17.10 -22.19 -16.19
C GLU A 234 -15.62 -21.87 -15.91
N THR A 235 -15.28 -20.58 -15.97
CA THR A 235 -13.97 -20.08 -15.55
C THR A 235 -14.07 -19.29 -14.25
N ALA A 236 -13.03 -19.37 -13.43
CA ALA A 236 -12.85 -18.57 -12.24
C ALA A 236 -11.47 -17.91 -12.26
N THR A 237 -11.31 -16.86 -11.45
CA THR A 237 -10.02 -16.17 -11.28
C THR A 237 -9.33 -16.58 -10.00
N ARG A 238 -7.99 -16.65 -10.03
CA ARG A 238 -7.15 -16.78 -8.84
C ARG A 238 -6.03 -15.74 -8.89
N GLN A 239 -5.67 -15.20 -7.72
CA GLN A 239 -4.44 -14.44 -7.57
C GLN A 239 -3.27 -15.41 -7.44
N VAL A 240 -2.24 -15.21 -8.25
CA VAL A 240 -1.01 -16.00 -8.24
C VAL A 240 0.16 -15.07 -7.93
N SER A 241 1.06 -15.52 -7.06
CA SER A 241 2.28 -14.79 -6.72
C SER A 241 3.22 -14.72 -7.92
N ASN A 242 3.98 -13.63 -8.02
CA ASN A 242 5.12 -13.52 -8.93
C ASN A 242 6.43 -14.07 -8.33
N ASP A 243 6.38 -14.62 -7.11
CA ASP A 243 7.54 -15.10 -6.31
C ASP A 243 8.66 -14.03 -6.19
N ASP A 244 8.27 -12.75 -6.16
CA ASP A 244 9.18 -11.61 -6.34
C ASP A 244 9.37 -10.73 -5.09
N ALA A 245 8.98 -11.23 -3.92
CA ALA A 245 9.21 -10.58 -2.64
C ALA A 245 10.70 -10.58 -2.26
N GLU A 246 11.24 -9.43 -1.87
CA GLU A 246 12.63 -9.30 -1.42
C GLU A 246 12.68 -8.60 -0.04
N PRO A 247 13.35 -9.17 0.98
CA PRO A 247 13.46 -8.54 2.29
C PRO A 247 14.32 -7.27 2.21
N ALA A 248 14.06 -6.32 3.12
CA ALA A 248 14.88 -5.11 3.23
C ALA A 248 16.37 -5.45 3.43
N VAL A 249 17.24 -4.87 2.59
CA VAL A 249 18.68 -4.94 2.79
C VAL A 249 19.08 -3.84 3.77
N THR A 250 19.72 -4.24 4.86
CA THR A 250 20.08 -3.32 5.96
C THR A 250 21.50 -3.54 6.43
N HIS A 251 22.12 -2.46 6.92
CA HIS A 251 23.41 -2.51 7.63
C HIS A 251 23.33 -1.75 8.96
N GLU A 252 24.31 -1.99 9.83
CA GLU A 252 24.49 -1.23 11.07
C GLU A 252 25.28 0.06 10.77
N ALA A 253 24.59 1.20 10.83
CA ALA A 253 25.20 2.52 10.72
C ALA A 253 25.66 2.99 12.11
N VAL A 254 26.84 3.61 12.17
CA VAL A 254 27.47 4.05 13.43
C VAL A 254 28.03 5.47 13.31
N CYS A 255 27.55 6.35 14.19
CA CYS A 255 28.01 7.73 14.32
C CYS A 255 28.84 7.91 15.60
N TYR A 256 30.14 8.12 15.45
CA TYR A 256 31.06 8.49 16.52
C TYR A 256 31.13 10.02 16.67
N LEU A 257 31.04 10.51 17.91
CA LEU A 257 31.18 11.92 18.29
C LEU A 257 30.23 12.92 17.57
N GLY A 258 29.25 12.45 16.80
CA GLY A 258 28.33 13.28 16.01
C GLY A 258 28.84 13.69 14.63
N PHE A 259 30.00 13.20 14.16
CA PHE A 259 30.56 13.59 12.85
C PHE A 259 31.50 12.55 12.18
N LEU A 260 31.79 11.42 12.83
CA LEU A 260 32.67 10.37 12.29
C LEU A 260 31.86 9.10 12.01
N GLY A 261 31.86 8.63 10.76
CA GLY A 261 31.03 7.52 10.31
C GLY A 261 29.76 8.03 9.61
N GLU A 262 28.73 7.19 9.56
CA GLU A 262 27.42 7.62 9.09
C GLU A 262 26.66 8.24 10.26
N CYS A 263 26.12 9.45 10.08
CA CYS A 263 25.49 10.26 11.12
C CYS A 263 24.03 10.67 10.79
N GLU A 264 23.50 10.17 9.67
CA GLU A 264 22.16 10.39 9.11
C GLU A 264 21.58 9.07 8.56
#